data_AF-A0A317LWF6-F1
#
_entry.id   AF-A0A317LWF6-F1
#
_cell.length_a   1.000
_cell.length_b   1.000
_cell.length_c   1.000
_cell.angle_alpha   90.00
_cell.angle_beta   90.00
_cell.angle_gamma   90.00
#
_symmetry.space_group_name_H-M   'P 1'
#
loop_
_entity.id
_entity.type
_entity.pdbx_description
1 polymer ?
#
loop_
_entity_poly.entity_id
_entity_poly.type
_entity_poly.pdbx_seq_one_letter_code
_entity_poly.pdbx_strand_id
1 'polypeptide(L)' 'MQQERSGNTRTKVNYRSLGELIRGIFFLLFGLYAIFAQKYNLGQFQVSQTILNILGIVLIAYGLFRVYRGVRYLFHQKD' A
#
# COMPACT_ATOMS: atom_id res chain seq x y z
N MET A 1 -10.22 14.18 33.37
CA MET A 1 -10.17 12.70 33.35
C MET A 1 -9.77 12.24 31.96
N GLN A 2 -9.07 11.12 31.86
CA GLN A 2 -8.41 10.51 30.69
C GLN A 2 -7.02 11.09 30.36
N GLN A 3 -5.91 10.35 30.38
CA GLN A 3 -5.70 8.93 30.65
C GLN A 3 -4.20 8.75 30.89
N GLU A 4 -3.80 8.59 32.14
CA GLU A 4 -2.53 7.92 32.44
C GLU A 4 -2.66 6.47 31.99
N ARG A 5 -1.96 6.09 30.92
CA ARG A 5 -1.55 4.71 30.69
C ARG A 5 -0.03 4.66 30.62
N SER A 6 0.53 4.49 31.81
CA SER A 6 1.79 3.79 32.04
C SER A 6 1.76 2.42 31.33
N GLY A 7 2.85 2.05 30.66
CA GLY A 7 2.94 0.76 29.96
C GLY A 7 4.13 0.63 29.01
N ASN A 8 5.34 0.71 29.56
CA ASN A 8 6.59 0.08 29.09
C ASN A 8 6.39 -1.01 28.00
N THR A 9 6.66 -0.75 26.73
CA THR A 9 7.84 -1.24 25.98
C THR A 9 7.94 -0.43 24.68
N ARG A 10 8.91 0.49 24.59
CA ARG A 10 9.15 1.31 23.41
C ARG A 10 9.78 0.50 22.28
N THR A 11 9.00 -0.36 21.62
CA THR A 11 9.18 -0.50 20.18
C THR A 11 8.66 0.81 19.61
N LYS A 12 9.52 1.76 19.26
CA LYS A 12 9.14 2.96 18.49
C LYS A 12 8.67 2.48 17.12
N VAL A 13 7.48 1.88 17.06
CA VAL A 13 6.86 1.49 15.81
C VAL A 13 6.70 2.78 15.04
N ASN A 14 7.44 2.89 13.94
CA ASN A 14 7.42 4.10 13.13
C ASN A 14 6.11 4.11 12.36
N TYR A 15 5.04 4.59 13.02
CA TYR A 15 3.67 4.64 12.49
C TYR A 15 3.60 5.36 11.13
N ARG A 16 4.53 6.28 10.88
CA ARG A 16 4.70 6.94 9.58
C ARG A 16 5.12 5.92 8.50
N SER A 17 6.18 5.17 8.74
CA SER A 17 6.66 4.12 7.82
C SER A 17 5.64 3.00 7.65
N LEU A 18 4.93 2.63 8.73
CA LEU A 18 3.85 1.64 8.70
C LEU A 18 2.69 2.13 7.83
N GLY A 19 2.29 3.39 7.95
CA GLY A 19 1.26 4.00 7.10
C GLY A 19 1.66 4.04 5.62
N GLU A 20 2.94 4.30 5.32
CA GLU A 20 3.45 4.25 3.93
C GLU A 20 3.44 2.83 3.36
N LEU A 21 3.80 1.84 4.17
CA LEU A 21 3.77 0.43 3.79
C LEU A 21 2.34 -0.04 3.50
N ILE A 22 1.40 0.25 4.41
CA ILE A 22 -0.02 -0.09 4.25
C ILE A 22 -0.59 0.57 2.99
N ARG A 23 -0.33 1.87 2.78
CA ARG A 23 -0.75 2.56 1.55
C ARG A 23 -0.15 1.91 0.31
N GLY A 24 1.13 1.51 0.34
CA GLY A 24 1.78 0.80 -0.76
C GLY A 24 1.10 -0.54 -1.08
N ILE A 25 0.73 -1.31 -0.07
CA ILE A 25 -0.03 -2.58 -0.25
C ILE A 25 -1.39 -2.29 -0.88
N PHE A 26 -2.13 -1.29 -0.40
CA PHE A 26 -3.40 -0.90 -1.02
C PHE A 26 -3.22 -0.50 -2.48
N PHE A 27 -2.20 0.28 -2.81
CA PHE A 27 -1.89 0.65 -4.19
C PHE A 27 -1.60 -0.57 -5.08
N LEU A 28 -0.89 -1.58 -4.55
CA LEU A 28 -0.67 -2.83 -5.26
C LEU A 28 -1.96 -3.62 -5.48
N LEU A 29 -2.81 -3.73 -4.46
CA LEU A 29 -4.09 -4.42 -4.56
C LEU A 29 -5.03 -3.73 -5.55
N PHE A 30 -5.09 -2.40 -5.53
CA PHE A 30 -5.87 -1.61 -6.49
C PHE A 30 -5.31 -1.72 -7.91
N GLY A 31 -3.99 -1.73 -8.07
CA GLY A 31 -3.36 -1.93 -9.37
C GLY A 31 -3.62 -3.33 -9.94
N LEU A 32 -3.53 -4.37 -9.11
CA LEU A 32 -3.94 -5.72 -9.49
C LEU A 32 -5.42 -5.76 -9.85
N TYR A 33 -6.27 -5.16 -9.00
CA TYR A 33 -7.70 -5.08 -9.26
C TYR A 33 -7.99 -4.37 -10.58
N ALA A 34 -7.32 -3.27 -10.91
CA ALA A 34 -7.52 -2.58 -12.19
C ALA A 34 -7.21 -3.46 -13.41
N ILE A 35 -6.18 -4.31 -13.32
CA ILE A 35 -5.82 -5.27 -14.39
C ILE A 35 -6.83 -6.43 -14.45
N PHE A 36 -7.23 -6.95 -13.29
CA PHE A 36 -8.10 -8.13 -13.19
C PHE A 36 -9.60 -7.81 -13.30
N ALA A 37 -10.01 -6.56 -13.05
CA ALA A 37 -11.41 -6.14 -13.08
C ALA A 37 -12.05 -6.42 -14.43
N GLN A 38 -11.29 -6.26 -15.52
CA GLN A 38 -11.77 -6.60 -16.85
C GLN A 38 -11.82 -8.11 -17.08
N LYS A 39 -10.83 -8.87 -16.60
CA LYS A 39 -10.75 -10.34 -16.78
C LYS A 39 -11.93 -11.06 -16.10
N TYR A 40 -12.40 -10.54 -14.97
CA TYR A 40 -13.52 -11.10 -14.23
C TYR A 40 -14.86 -10.39 -14.50
N ASN A 41 -14.92 -9.48 -15.47
CA ASN A 41 -16.12 -8.69 -15.79
C ASN A 41 -16.71 -7.97 -14.55
N LEU A 42 -15.85 -7.59 -13.59
CA LEU A 42 -16.25 -7.04 -12.29
C LEU A 42 -16.67 -5.56 -12.36
N GLY A 43 -16.77 -4.98 -13.56
CA GLY A 43 -17.29 -3.63 -13.74
C GLY A 43 -17.49 -3.27 -15.21
N GLN A 44 -18.63 -2.64 -15.51
CA GLN A 44 -18.93 -1.94 -16.76
C GLN A 44 -18.11 -0.64 -16.83
N PHE A 45 -16.78 -0.74 -16.77
CA PHE A 45 -15.92 0.43 -16.87
C PHE A 45 -16.00 0.97 -18.31
N GLN A 46 -16.58 2.16 -18.49
CA GLN A 46 -16.62 2.88 -19.78
C GLN A 46 -15.23 3.40 -20.21
N VAL A 47 -14.17 2.94 -19.56
CA VAL A 47 -12.80 3.39 -19.78
C VAL A 47 -12.09 2.35 -20.64
N SER A 48 -11.41 2.79 -21.68
CA SER A 48 -10.68 1.90 -22.60
C SER A 48 -9.72 0.99 -21.84
N GLN A 49 -9.71 -0.29 -22.22
CA GLN A 49 -8.91 -1.30 -21.54
C GLN A 49 -7.42 -0.95 -21.49
N THR A 50 -6.90 -0.34 -22.55
CA THR A 50 -5.50 0.11 -22.62
C THR A 50 -5.18 1.09 -21.49
N ILE A 51 -6.12 1.98 -21.16
CA ILE A 51 -5.95 3.00 -20.10
C ILE A 51 -5.96 2.32 -18.73
N LEU A 52 -6.93 1.43 -18.48
CA LEU A 52 -7.00 0.66 -17.23
C LEU A 52 -5.73 -0.17 -16.99
N ASN A 53 -5.19 -0.78 -18.04
CA ASN A 53 -3.99 -1.60 -17.94
C ASN A 53 -2.74 -0.74 -17.66
N ILE A 54 -2.60 0.41 -18.34
CA ILE A 54 -1.52 1.37 -18.08
C ILE A 54 -1.62 1.89 -16.64
N LEU A 55 -2.80 2.29 -16.20
CA LEU A 55 -3.03 2.76 -14.82
C LEU A 55 -2.71 1.67 -13.80
N GLY A 56 -3.14 0.43 -14.06
CA GLY A 56 -2.83 -0.72 -13.22
C GLY A 56 -1.33 -0.95 -13.08
N ILE A 57 -0.59 -0.93 -14.20
CA ILE A 57 0.88 -1.07 -14.21
C ILE A 57 1.54 0.07 -13.42
N VAL A 58 1.12 1.32 -13.62
CA VAL A 58 1.67 2.49 -12.90
C VAL A 58 1.38 2.40 -11.40
N LEU A 59 0.16 2.01 -11.01
CA LEU A 59 -0.24 1.81 -9.62
C LEU A 59 0.60 0.70 -8.96
N ILE A 60 0.82 -0.41 -9.65
CA ILE A 60 1.66 -1.51 -9.17
C ILE A 60 3.10 -1.04 -9.00
N ALA A 61 3.69 -0.38 -10.01
CA ALA A 61 5.07 0.10 -9.96
C ALA A 61 5.28 1.08 -8.78
N TYR A 62 4.37 2.04 -8.61
CA TYR A 62 4.41 3.00 -7.52
C TYR A 62 4.14 2.34 -6.15
N GLY A 63 3.21 1.40 -6.08
CA GLY A 63 2.92 0.61 -4.89
C GLY A 63 4.14 -0.21 -4.44
N LEU A 64 4.83 -0.88 -5.36
CA LEU A 64 6.09 -1.60 -5.11
C LEU A 64 7.17 -0.68 -4.54
N PHE A 65 7.36 0.50 -5.13
CA PHE A 65 8.32 1.49 -4.63
C PHE A 65 8.00 1.92 -3.20
N ARG A 66 6.72 2.18 -2.89
CA ARG A 66 6.23 2.53 -1.55
C ARG A 66 6.44 1.39 -0.55
N VAL A 67 6.10 0.15 -0.92
CA VAL A 67 6.29 -1.02 -0.06
C VAL A 67 7.77 -1.25 0.21
N TYR A 68 8.62 -1.22 -0.82
CA TYR A 68 10.08 -1.36 -0.66
C TYR A 68 10.63 -0.33 0.33
N ARG A 69 10.24 0.94 0.18
CA ARG A 69 10.69 2.02 1.08
C ARG A 69 10.16 1.84 2.50
N GLY A 70 8.89 1.46 2.67
CA GLY A 70 8.28 1.19 3.97
C GLY A 70 8.93 0.01 4.69
N VAL A 71 9.16 -1.10 3.97
CA VAL A 71 9.84 -2.30 4.48
C VAL A 71 11.27 -1.96 4.89
N ARG A 72 12.04 -1.27 4.04
CA ARG A 72 13.40 -0.82 4.39
C ARG A 72 13.41 0.01 5.68
N TYR A 73 12.50 0.98 5.83
CA TYR A 73 12.44 1.83 7.02
C TYR A 73 11.97 1.12 8.31
N LEU A 74 11.13 0.09 8.19
CA LEU A 74 10.64 -0.69 9.32
C LEU A 74 11.66 -1.75 9.77
N PHE A 75 12.34 -2.39 8.82
CA PHE A 75 13.26 -3.49 9.11
C PHE A 75 14.73 -3.05 9.32
N HIS A 76 15.18 -1.90 8.82
CA HIS A 76 16.52 -1.34 9.13
C HIS A 76 16.61 -0.59 10.47
N GLN A 77 15.57 -0.59 11.31
CA GLN A 77 15.65 -0.08 12.69
C GLN A 77 16.15 -1.15 13.69
N LYS A 78 16.80 -2.22 13.21
CA LYS A 78 17.23 -3.35 14.04
C LYS A 78 18.73 -3.38 14.39
N ASP A 79 19.50 -2.35 14.04
CA ASP A 79 20.91 -2.26 14.44
C ASP A 79 21.17 -1.03 15.33
#